data_AF-A0A7C5BHN0-F1
#
_entry.id   AF-A0A7C5BHN0-F1
#
_cell.length_a   1.000
_cell.length_b   1.000
_cell.length_c   1.000
_cell.angle_alpha   90.00
_cell.angle_beta   90.00
_cell.angle_gamma   90.00
#
_symmetry.space_group_name_H-M   'P 1'
#
loop_
_entity.id
_entity.type
_entity.pdbx_description
1 polymer ?
#
loop_
_entity_poly.entity_id
_entity_poly.type
_entity_poly.pdbx_seq_one_letter_code
_entity_poly.pdbx_strand_id
1 'polypeptide(L)'
;MKKTGSGGIRIYSPRAISVKEEEIKEILKEFKITNCDLYIRENVDVDDIIDFLRGNTMHVPAVIAINKSDLPHDREEIVSSLPPKLEYIFISASTGEGVEDLKNLIFRGLNLVRIYLREKSGEVDYERPLILRSGVRVREVCRRISREMLSSFKYAIILNSKRKQSEIRAGLDYELRDEDIVTLVSRN
;
A
#
# COMPACT_ATOMS: atom_id res chain seq x y z
N MET A 1 -3.74 12.94 15.19
CA MET A 1 -4.62 13.76 16.06
C MET A 1 -4.51 13.28 17.50
N LYS A 2 -4.48 14.19 18.47
CA LYS A 2 -4.53 13.88 19.91
C LYS A 2 -5.77 14.54 20.52
N LYS A 3 -6.69 13.75 21.07
CA LYS A 3 -7.86 14.29 21.77
C LYS A 3 -7.44 14.84 23.14
N THR A 4 -7.95 16.01 23.50
CA THR A 4 -7.67 16.67 24.78
C THR A 4 -8.98 16.84 25.57
N GLY A 5 -8.89 16.95 26.90
CA GLY A 5 -10.09 17.16 27.75
C GLY A 5 -10.63 18.59 27.70
N SER A 6 -9.80 19.55 27.30
CA SER A 6 -10.11 20.98 27.22
C SER A 6 -9.11 21.70 26.31
N GLY A 7 -9.42 22.94 25.91
CA GLY A 7 -8.51 23.80 25.15
C GLY A 7 -8.86 24.02 23.68
N GLY A 8 -10.02 23.52 23.23
CA GLY A 8 -10.55 23.71 21.88
C GLY A 8 -9.82 22.91 20.81
N ILE A 9 -10.07 23.26 19.54
CA ILE A 9 -9.42 22.67 18.38
C ILE A 9 -8.18 23.50 18.04
N ARG A 10 -7.00 22.87 18.12
CA ARG A 10 -5.72 23.46 17.74
C ARG A 10 -5.19 22.74 16.51
N ILE A 11 -4.92 23.49 15.44
CA ILE A 11 -4.42 22.95 14.18
C ILE A 11 -2.97 23.38 14.03
N TYR A 12 -2.10 22.40 13.78
CA TYR A 12 -0.68 22.60 13.53
C TYR A 12 -0.38 22.13 12.12
N SER A 13 0.00 23.07 11.25
CA SER A 13 0.46 22.75 9.89
C SER A 13 1.78 23.45 9.59
N PRO A 14 2.88 22.71 9.34
CA PRO A 14 4.16 23.28 8.91
C PRO A 14 4.17 23.69 7.43
N ARG A 15 3.15 23.33 6.64
CA ARG A 15 3.01 23.71 5.22
C ARG A 15 1.68 24.42 4.97
N ALA A 16 1.61 25.25 3.93
CA ALA A 16 0.34 25.81 3.48
C ALA A 16 -0.59 24.68 3.00
N ILE A 17 -1.83 24.67 3.49
CA ILE A 17 -2.86 23.70 3.12
C ILE A 17 -3.86 24.40 2.22
N SER A 18 -4.45 23.68 1.27
CA SER A 18 -5.55 24.17 0.42
C SER A 18 -6.86 24.46 1.17
N VAL A 19 -7.04 23.88 2.37
CA VAL A 19 -8.28 23.96 3.16
C VAL A 19 -8.16 25.02 4.25
N LYS A 20 -9.22 25.81 4.45
CA LYS A 20 -9.26 26.85 5.48
C LYS A 20 -9.41 26.23 6.87
N GLU A 21 -8.76 26.80 7.88
CA GLU A 21 -8.85 26.29 9.26
C GLU A 21 -10.29 26.28 9.81
N GLU A 22 -11.15 27.18 9.35
CA GLU A 22 -12.56 27.26 9.75
C GLU A 22 -13.34 26.01 9.31
N GLU A 23 -13.15 25.60 8.06
CA GLU A 23 -13.76 24.41 7.46
C GLU A 23 -13.31 23.15 8.19
N ILE A 24 -12.02 23.05 8.52
CA ILE A 24 -11.47 21.95 9.34
C ILE A 24 -12.14 21.88 10.72
N LYS A 25 -12.38 23.04 11.35
CA LYS A 25 -13.06 23.11 12.66
C LYS A 25 -14.53 22.71 12.56
N GLU A 26 -15.21 23.06 11.47
CA GLU A 26 -16.61 22.65 11.22
C GLU A 26 -16.71 21.14 11.07
N ILE A 27 -15.87 20.53 10.22
CA ILE A 27 -15.81 19.08 10.03
C ILE A 27 -15.55 18.37 11.36
N LEU A 28 -14.57 18.82 12.16
CA LEU A 28 -14.27 18.22 13.46
C LEU A 28 -15.46 18.30 14.42
N LYS A 29 -16.22 19.40 14.41
CA LYS A 29 -17.44 19.55 15.23
C LYS A 29 -18.55 18.60 14.78
N GLU A 30 -18.73 18.39 13.48
CA GLU A 30 -19.70 17.41 12.95
C GLU A 30 -19.37 15.99 13.42
N PHE A 31 -18.09 15.63 13.46
CA PHE A 31 -17.60 14.39 14.05
C PHE A 31 -17.63 14.35 15.60
N LYS A 32 -18.29 15.34 16.23
CA LYS A 32 -18.43 15.51 17.68
C LYS A 32 -17.09 15.64 18.42
N ILE A 33 -16.07 16.19 17.78
CA ILE A 33 -14.76 16.46 18.36
C ILE A 33 -14.65 17.95 18.66
N THR A 34 -14.69 18.31 19.93
CA THR A 34 -14.64 19.70 20.41
C THR A 34 -13.27 20.12 20.93
N ASN A 35 -12.43 19.16 21.33
CA ASN A 35 -11.10 19.40 21.90
C ASN A 35 -10.07 18.43 21.29
N CYS A 36 -9.15 18.95 20.48
CA CYS A 36 -8.07 18.15 19.92
C CYS A 36 -6.90 18.99 19.39
N ASP A 37 -5.71 18.39 19.42
CA ASP A 37 -4.55 18.82 18.66
C ASP A 37 -4.49 18.02 17.34
N LEU A 38 -4.73 18.72 16.22
CA LEU A 38 -4.62 18.17 14.87
C LEU A 38 -3.26 18.58 14.27
N TYR A 39 -2.49 17.58 13.85
CA TYR A 39 -1.19 17.79 13.19
C TYR A 39 -1.33 17.34 11.74
N ILE A 40 -1.20 18.28 10.82
CA ILE A 40 -1.25 18.03 9.38
C ILE A 40 0.18 18.12 8.86
N ARG A 41 0.71 17.06 8.25
CA ARG A 41 2.13 16.99 7.82
C ARG A 41 2.30 17.09 6.31
N GLU A 42 1.21 16.94 5.58
CA GLU A 42 1.15 16.94 4.12
C GLU A 42 0.04 17.86 3.63
N ASN A 43 0.00 18.14 2.33
CA ASN A 43 -1.12 18.89 1.78
C ASN A 43 -2.32 17.95 1.67
N VAL A 44 -3.42 18.31 2.33
CA VAL A 44 -4.64 17.48 2.44
C VAL A 44 -5.84 18.25 1.92
N ASP A 45 -6.80 17.55 1.33
CA ASP A 45 -8.11 18.10 0.98
C ASP A 45 -9.15 17.82 2.09
N VAL A 46 -10.39 18.30 1.87
CA VAL A 46 -11.50 18.11 2.82
C VAL A 46 -11.86 16.64 2.97
N ASP A 47 -11.84 15.88 1.86
CA ASP A 47 -12.18 14.46 1.84
C ASP A 47 -11.15 13.63 2.61
N ASP A 48 -9.85 13.96 2.48
CA ASP A 48 -8.75 13.34 3.24
C ASP A 48 -8.96 13.49 4.76
N ILE A 49 -9.44 14.67 5.21
CA ILE A 49 -9.73 14.92 6.63
C ILE A 49 -10.93 14.10 7.09
N ILE A 50 -11.99 14.05 6.29
CA ILE A 50 -13.19 13.24 6.58
C ILE A 50 -12.82 11.76 6.67
N ASP A 51 -12.00 11.27 5.73
CA ASP A 51 -11.55 9.89 5.69
C ASP A 51 -10.66 9.54 6.89
N PHE A 52 -9.75 10.44 7.26
CA PHE A 52 -8.96 10.30 8.49
C PHE A 52 -9.85 10.19 9.74
N LEU A 53 -10.92 10.99 9.82
CA LEU A 53 -11.84 10.98 10.97
C LEU A 53 -12.75 9.76 11.00
N ARG A 54 -13.14 9.21 9.85
CA ARG A 54 -13.90 7.96 9.73
C ARG A 54 -13.06 6.75 10.17
N GLY A 55 -11.75 6.77 9.94
CA GLY A 55 -10.79 5.77 10.43
C GLY A 55 -10.86 4.38 9.77
N ASN A 56 -11.95 4.07 9.05
CA ASN A 56 -12.16 2.80 8.34
C ASN A 56 -12.10 2.95 6.81
N THR A 57 -11.49 4.01 6.30
CA THR A 57 -11.36 4.19 4.85
C THR A 57 -10.18 3.37 4.33
N MET A 58 -10.44 2.54 3.32
CA MET A 58 -9.43 1.73 2.65
C MET A 58 -9.21 2.26 1.24
N HIS A 59 -8.02 2.82 0.97
CA HIS A 59 -7.64 3.23 -0.38
C HIS A 59 -7.16 2.01 -1.16
N VAL A 60 -7.90 1.65 -2.20
CA VAL A 60 -7.58 0.52 -3.08
C VAL A 60 -7.10 1.05 -4.42
N PRO A 61 -5.94 0.59 -4.93
CA PRO A 61 -5.52 0.91 -6.29
C PRO A 61 -6.59 0.53 -7.31
N ALA A 62 -6.90 1.43 -8.23
CA ALA A 62 -7.94 1.24 -9.23
C ALA A 62 -7.43 1.64 -10.63
N VAL A 63 -7.95 0.95 -11.64
CA VAL A 63 -7.61 1.11 -13.05
C VAL A 63 -8.90 1.04 -13.85
N ILE A 64 -9.05 1.91 -14.84
CA ILE A 64 -10.24 1.95 -15.70
C ILE A 64 -9.94 1.22 -17.00
N ALA A 65 -10.64 0.10 -17.26
CA ALA A 65 -10.59 -0.59 -18.53
C ALA A 65 -11.77 -0.15 -19.41
N ILE A 66 -11.49 0.60 -20.48
CA ILE A 66 -12.48 1.04 -21.46
C ILE A 66 -12.62 -0.05 -22.52
N ASN A 67 -13.70 -0.81 -22.44
CA ASN A 67 -13.94 -1.93 -23.34
C ASN A 67 -14.57 -1.48 -24.68
N LYS A 68 -14.56 -2.39 -25.67
CA LYS A 68 -15.07 -2.21 -27.04
C LYS A 68 -14.29 -1.19 -27.88
N SER A 69 -12.96 -1.13 -27.70
CA SER A 69 -12.10 -0.22 -28.48
C SER A 69 -12.05 -0.52 -29.98
N ASP A 70 -12.58 -1.68 -30.40
CA ASP A 70 -12.76 -2.10 -31.79
C ASP A 70 -13.87 -1.34 -32.54
N LEU A 71 -14.81 -0.74 -31.82
CA LEU A 71 -15.87 0.07 -32.40
C LEU A 71 -15.44 1.54 -32.53
N PRO A 72 -15.94 2.27 -33.56
CA PRO A 72 -15.66 3.69 -33.71
C PRO A 72 -16.30 4.47 -32.55
N HIS A 73 -15.46 5.05 -31.71
CA HIS A 73 -15.83 5.88 -30.56
C HIS A 73 -14.97 7.14 -30.55
N ASP A 74 -15.53 8.25 -30.07
CA ASP A 74 -14.75 9.44 -29.77
C ASP A 74 -13.92 9.18 -28.50
N ARG A 75 -12.62 8.94 -28.69
CA ARG A 75 -11.71 8.65 -27.58
C ARG A 75 -11.45 9.87 -26.71
N GLU A 76 -11.48 11.07 -27.28
CA GLU A 76 -11.19 12.31 -26.56
C GLU A 76 -12.33 12.66 -25.61
N GLU A 77 -13.58 12.49 -26.06
CA GLU A 77 -14.76 12.69 -25.23
C GLU A 77 -14.76 11.72 -24.03
N ILE A 78 -14.51 10.43 -24.28
CA ILE A 78 -14.45 9.41 -23.22
C ILE A 78 -13.37 9.76 -22.21
N VAL A 79 -12.14 10.08 -22.66
CA VAL A 79 -11.03 10.43 -21.76
C VAL A 79 -11.33 11.69 -20.95
N SER A 80 -12.00 12.68 -21.55
CA SER A 80 -12.38 13.91 -20.84
C SER A 80 -13.37 13.68 -19.70
N SER A 81 -14.19 12.62 -19.80
CA SER A 81 -15.15 12.23 -18.77
C SER A 81 -14.56 11.42 -17.62
N LEU A 82 -13.31 10.96 -17.75
CA LEU A 82 -12.67 10.11 -16.75
C LEU A 82 -12.19 10.92 -15.54
N PRO A 83 -12.17 10.30 -14.35
CA PRO A 83 -11.55 10.90 -13.18
C PRO A 83 -10.03 11.08 -13.41
N PRO A 84 -9.48 12.28 -13.18
CA PRO A 84 -8.12 12.66 -13.59
C PRO A 84 -6.99 11.92 -12.85
N LYS A 85 -7.29 11.28 -11.72
CA LYS A 85 -6.32 10.60 -10.86
C LYS A 85 -6.18 9.09 -11.15
N LEU A 86 -6.95 8.53 -12.09
CA LEU A 86 -6.93 7.09 -12.37
C LEU A 86 -6.27 6.79 -13.71
N GLU A 87 -5.41 5.77 -13.73
CA GLU A 87 -4.90 5.20 -14.96
C GLU A 87 -6.03 4.52 -15.74
N TYR A 88 -6.01 4.66 -17.06
CA TYR A 88 -6.98 4.05 -17.95
C TYR A 88 -6.30 3.32 -19.10
N ILE A 89 -7.00 2.34 -19.67
CA ILE A 89 -6.56 1.60 -20.84
C ILE A 89 -7.75 1.22 -21.72
N PHE A 90 -7.57 1.36 -23.03
CA PHE A 90 -8.54 0.86 -24.01
C PHE A 90 -8.29 -0.61 -24.28
N ILE A 91 -9.35 -1.42 -24.21
CA ILE A 91 -9.29 -2.84 -24.51
C ILE A 91 -10.42 -3.22 -25.46
N SER A 92 -10.21 -4.30 -26.20
CA SER A 92 -11.28 -5.01 -26.88
C SER A 92 -11.32 -6.43 -26.35
N ALA A 93 -12.34 -6.73 -25.52
CA ALA A 93 -12.53 -8.07 -25.00
C ALA A 93 -12.90 -9.10 -26.08
N SER A 94 -13.40 -8.64 -27.24
CA SER A 94 -13.76 -9.50 -28.38
C SER A 94 -12.54 -9.91 -29.21
N THR A 95 -11.63 -8.97 -29.49
CA THR A 95 -10.41 -9.24 -30.29
C THR A 95 -9.22 -9.65 -29.43
N GLY A 96 -9.26 -9.38 -28.13
CA GLY A 96 -8.15 -9.57 -27.19
C GLY A 96 -7.13 -8.42 -27.19
N GLU A 97 -7.36 -7.37 -27.97
CA GLU A 97 -6.48 -6.21 -28.03
C GLU A 97 -6.44 -5.47 -26.68
N GLY A 98 -5.24 -5.08 -26.23
CA GLY A 98 -5.03 -4.36 -24.97
C GLY A 98 -5.20 -5.20 -23.69
N VAL A 99 -5.62 -6.47 -23.79
CA VAL A 99 -5.82 -7.34 -22.62
C VAL A 99 -4.49 -7.67 -21.92
N GLU A 100 -3.43 -7.89 -22.67
CA GLU A 100 -2.10 -8.17 -22.09
C GLU A 100 -1.54 -6.95 -21.36
N ASP A 101 -1.69 -5.78 -21.94
CA ASP A 101 -1.31 -4.51 -21.30
C ASP A 101 -2.13 -4.25 -20.03
N LEU A 102 -3.43 -4.58 -20.03
CA LEU A 102 -4.26 -4.51 -18.83
C LEU A 102 -3.76 -5.45 -17.73
N LYS A 103 -3.38 -6.69 -18.05
CA LYS A 103 -2.78 -7.62 -17.06
C LYS A 103 -1.50 -7.05 -16.47
N ASN A 104 -0.61 -6.51 -17.32
CA ASN A 104 0.63 -5.88 -16.87
C ASN A 104 0.36 -4.69 -15.95
N LEU A 105 -0.64 -3.87 -16.29
CA LEU A 105 -1.04 -2.72 -15.50
C LEU A 105 -1.61 -3.14 -14.13
N ILE A 106 -2.49 -4.16 -14.10
CA ILE A 106 -3.00 -4.76 -12.86
C ILE A 106 -1.84 -5.29 -12.01
N PHE A 107 -0.91 -6.04 -12.61
CA PHE A 107 0.22 -6.62 -11.89
C PHE A 107 1.10 -5.54 -11.25
N ARG A 108 1.41 -4.47 -11.99
CA ARG A 108 2.12 -3.29 -11.46
C ARG A 108 1.35 -2.61 -10.32
N GLY A 109 0.04 -2.41 -10.49
CA GLY A 109 -0.81 -1.74 -9.50
C GLY A 109 -0.98 -2.52 -8.19
N LEU A 110 -0.86 -3.86 -8.24
CA LEU A 110 -0.90 -4.69 -7.04
C LEU A 110 0.35 -4.54 -6.15
N ASN A 111 1.44 -3.98 -6.70
CA ASN A 111 2.71 -3.76 -6.02
C ASN A 111 3.18 -5.00 -5.26
N LEU A 112 3.23 -6.13 -5.97
CA LEU A 112 3.57 -7.43 -5.40
C LEU A 112 5.10 -7.61 -5.27
N VAL A 113 5.51 -8.33 -4.25
CA VAL A 113 6.89 -8.75 -4.01
C VAL A 113 6.95 -10.27 -3.85
N ARG A 114 7.97 -10.88 -4.43
CA ARG A 114 8.26 -12.31 -4.36
C ARG A 114 9.32 -12.54 -3.29
N ILE A 115 8.98 -13.33 -2.28
CA ILE A 115 9.91 -13.71 -1.22
C ILE A 115 10.24 -15.19 -1.37
N TYR A 116 11.52 -15.50 -1.51
CA TYR A 116 11.99 -16.89 -1.63
C TYR A 116 12.36 -17.41 -0.26
N LEU A 117 11.96 -18.64 0.05
CA LEU A 117 12.35 -19.28 1.31
C LEU A 117 13.61 -20.08 1.09
N ARG A 118 14.54 -19.95 2.05
CA ARG A 118 15.75 -20.75 2.11
C ARG A 118 15.73 -21.62 3.35
N GLU A 119 16.00 -22.90 3.16
CA GLU A 119 16.16 -23.85 4.24
C GLU A 119 17.46 -23.61 5.03
N LYS A 120 17.54 -24.18 6.23
CA LYS A 120 18.77 -24.13 7.04
C LYS A 120 19.94 -24.88 6.39
N SER A 121 19.65 -25.85 5.52
CA SER A 121 20.62 -26.57 4.67
C SER A 121 21.28 -25.65 3.64
N GLY A 122 20.67 -24.51 3.32
CA GLY A 122 21.15 -23.54 2.34
C GLY A 122 20.42 -23.59 1.00
N GLU A 123 19.55 -24.59 0.78
CA GLU A 123 18.76 -24.70 -0.45
C GLU A 123 17.66 -23.63 -0.52
N VAL A 124 17.52 -23.00 -1.67
CA VAL A 124 16.53 -21.94 -1.93
C VAL A 124 15.46 -22.49 -2.87
N ASP A 125 14.19 -22.41 -2.46
CA ASP A 125 13.06 -22.75 -3.33
C ASP A 125 12.73 -21.54 -4.22
N TYR A 126 13.21 -21.55 -5.47
CA TYR A 126 12.89 -20.55 -6.49
C TYR A 126 11.59 -20.86 -7.26
N GLU A 127 11.07 -22.08 -7.14
CA GLU A 127 9.87 -22.50 -7.86
C GLU A 127 8.59 -21.97 -7.19
N ARG A 128 8.60 -21.87 -5.85
CA ARG A 128 7.43 -21.49 -5.05
C ARG A 128 7.70 -20.27 -4.17
N PRO A 129 7.81 -19.07 -4.76
CA PRO A 129 7.92 -17.84 -3.98
C PRO A 129 6.63 -17.55 -3.20
N LEU A 130 6.78 -16.96 -2.02
CA LEU A 130 5.69 -16.30 -1.34
C LEU A 130 5.41 -14.96 -2.02
N ILE A 131 4.23 -14.85 -2.64
CA ILE A 131 3.75 -13.61 -3.24
C ILE A 131 3.03 -12.78 -2.17
N LEU A 132 3.60 -11.61 -1.86
CA LEU A 132 3.11 -10.68 -0.84
C LEU A 132 2.99 -9.28 -1.44
N ARG A 133 2.40 -8.32 -0.72
CA ARG A 133 2.38 -6.91 -1.14
C ARG A 133 3.63 -6.19 -0.64
N SER A 134 4.08 -5.18 -1.36
CA SER A 134 5.18 -4.31 -0.93
C SER A 134 4.90 -3.68 0.45
N GLY A 135 5.96 -3.41 1.22
CA GLY A 135 5.87 -3.03 2.63
C GLY A 135 5.70 -4.22 3.59
N VAL A 136 5.75 -5.45 3.08
CA VAL A 136 5.69 -6.65 3.91
C VAL A 136 6.91 -6.78 4.81
N ARG A 137 6.71 -7.24 6.04
CA ARG A 137 7.79 -7.47 7.00
C ARG A 137 7.99 -8.95 7.22
N VAL A 138 9.11 -9.29 7.86
CA VAL A 138 9.46 -10.68 8.22
C VAL A 138 8.33 -11.35 9.01
N ARG A 139 7.62 -10.61 9.86
CA ARG A 139 6.50 -11.16 10.64
C ARG A 139 5.36 -11.71 9.80
N GLU A 140 5.03 -11.08 8.68
CA GLU A 140 3.98 -11.57 7.78
C GLU A 140 4.43 -12.85 7.07
N VAL A 141 5.71 -12.95 6.71
CA VAL A 141 6.30 -14.18 6.17
C VAL A 141 6.19 -15.31 7.17
N CYS A 142 6.56 -15.09 8.45
CA CYS A 142 6.38 -16.09 9.51
C CYS A 142 4.92 -16.56 9.60
N ARG A 143 3.96 -15.63 9.61
CA ARG A 143 2.52 -15.95 9.66
C ARG A 143 2.03 -16.75 8.46
N ARG A 144 2.62 -16.53 7.27
CA ARG A 144 2.23 -17.22 6.05
C ARG A 144 2.70 -18.68 6.04
N ILE A 145 3.80 -18.98 6.72
CA ILE A 145 4.34 -20.33 6.89
C ILE A 145 3.53 -21.08 7.96
N SER A 146 3.52 -20.60 9.21
CA SER A 146 2.69 -21.17 10.28
C SER A 146 2.50 -20.18 11.43
N ARG A 147 1.50 -20.44 12.28
CA ARG A 147 1.30 -19.62 13.49
C ARG A 147 2.40 -19.86 14.53
N GLU A 148 2.90 -21.09 14.67
CA GLU A 148 3.98 -21.39 15.63
C GLU A 148 5.34 -20.81 15.21
N MET A 149 5.55 -20.55 13.91
CA MET A 149 6.78 -19.91 13.43
C MET A 149 6.95 -18.51 14.01
N LEU A 150 5.85 -17.78 14.23
CA LEU A 150 5.92 -16.45 14.82
C LEU A 150 6.27 -16.49 16.32
N SER A 151 5.72 -17.45 17.08
CA SER A 151 5.99 -17.57 18.52
C SER A 151 7.40 -18.09 18.80
N SER A 152 7.88 -19.01 17.97
CA SER A 152 9.24 -19.57 18.07
C SER A 152 10.31 -18.71 17.40
N PHE A 153 9.98 -17.56 16.78
CA PHE A 153 10.95 -16.77 16.02
C PHE A 153 12.15 -16.28 16.88
N LYS A 154 13.38 -16.51 16.41
CA LYS A 154 14.62 -15.96 16.99
C LYS A 154 15.14 -14.78 16.19
N TYR A 155 15.36 -14.98 14.89
CA TYR A 155 15.79 -13.98 13.92
C TYR A 155 15.59 -14.51 12.50
N ALA A 156 15.69 -13.63 11.50
CA ALA A 156 15.76 -13.99 10.10
C ALA A 156 17.14 -13.63 9.52
N ILE A 157 17.58 -14.40 8.53
CA ILE A 157 18.70 -14.04 7.65
C ILE A 157 18.10 -13.71 6.30
N ILE A 158 18.44 -12.53 5.79
CA ILE A 158 17.91 -12.00 4.53
C ILE A 158 19.08 -11.88 3.57
N LEU A 159 18.92 -12.51 2.41
CA LEU A 159 19.87 -12.45 1.32
C LEU A 159 19.25 -11.75 0.12
N ASN A 160 19.95 -10.76 -0.42
CA ASN A 160 19.57 -10.15 -1.68
C ASN A 160 20.82 -9.56 -2.36
N SER A 161 21.13 -10.06 -3.57
CA SER A 161 22.27 -9.63 -4.37
C SER A 161 22.17 -8.18 -4.85
N LYS A 162 20.97 -7.60 -4.87
CA LYS A 162 20.72 -6.21 -5.26
C LYS A 162 20.95 -5.21 -4.12
N ARG A 163 21.21 -5.68 -2.89
CA ARG A 163 21.47 -4.83 -1.72
C ARG A 163 22.98 -4.61 -1.55
N LYS A 164 23.35 -3.44 -1.01
CA LYS A 164 24.76 -3.11 -0.68
C LYS A 164 25.39 -4.13 0.27
N GLN A 165 24.60 -4.57 1.25
CA GLN A 165 24.98 -5.68 2.12
C GLN A 165 24.13 -6.87 1.72
N SER A 166 24.80 -7.88 1.15
CA SER A 166 24.16 -9.05 0.58
C SER A 166 23.49 -9.92 1.64
N GLU A 167 24.01 -9.94 2.88
CA GLU A 167 23.46 -10.70 4.00
C GLU A 167 23.18 -9.83 5.21
N ILE A 168 21.93 -9.87 5.69
CA ILE A 168 21.46 -9.08 6.82
C ILE A 168 20.75 -9.99 7.81
N ARG A 169 21.12 -9.88 9.09
CA ARG A 169 20.38 -10.47 10.19
C ARG A 169 19.31 -9.49 10.66
N ALA A 170 18.06 -9.93 10.66
CA ALA A 170 16.90 -9.08 10.85
C ALA A 170 15.90 -9.62 11.89
N GLY A 171 15.13 -8.69 12.47
CA GLY A 171 14.00 -8.97 13.35
C GLY A 171 12.67 -9.02 12.59
N LEU A 172 11.57 -9.16 13.35
CA LEU A 172 10.21 -9.28 12.83
C LEU A 172 9.72 -8.04 12.06
N ASP A 173 10.18 -6.85 12.47
CA ASP A 173 9.74 -5.58 11.89
C ASP A 173 10.54 -5.14 10.66
N TYR A 174 11.49 -5.96 10.23
CA TYR A 174 12.29 -5.65 9.06
C TYR A 174 11.47 -5.77 7.79
N GLU A 175 11.53 -4.74 6.94
CA GLU A 175 10.82 -4.66 5.67
C GLU A 175 11.57 -5.38 4.56
N LEU A 176 10.85 -6.25 3.86
CA LEU A 176 11.37 -7.06 2.77
C LEU A 176 11.16 -6.37 1.42
N ARG A 177 11.99 -6.75 0.45
CA ARG A 177 11.96 -6.27 -0.93
C ARG A 177 11.70 -7.43 -1.88
N ASP A 178 11.30 -7.10 -3.11
CA ASP A 178 11.15 -8.09 -4.17
C ASP A 178 12.45 -8.89 -4.34
N GLU A 179 12.29 -10.21 -4.48
CA GLU A 179 13.34 -11.21 -4.62
C GLU A 179 14.25 -11.37 -3.40
N ASP A 180 13.86 -10.88 -2.21
CA ASP A 180 14.56 -11.23 -0.98
C ASP A 180 14.44 -12.74 -0.71
N ILE A 181 15.58 -13.35 -0.37
CA ILE A 181 15.67 -14.73 0.10
C ILE A 181 15.70 -14.71 1.63
N VAL A 182 14.76 -15.39 2.26
CA VAL A 182 14.56 -15.36 3.72
C VAL A 182 14.79 -16.73 4.32
N THR A 183 15.69 -16.78 5.32
CA THR A 183 15.88 -17.93 6.20
C THR A 183 15.33 -17.60 7.58
N LEU A 184 14.37 -18.38 8.06
CA LEU A 184 13.82 -18.19 9.40
C LEU A 184 14.54 -19.10 10.40
N VAL A 185 14.94 -18.53 11.54
CA VAL A 185 15.60 -19.26 12.62
C VAL A 185 14.71 -19.20 13.85
N SER A 186 14.28 -20.38 14.31
CA SER A 186 13.52 -20.54 15.55
C SER A 186 14.42 -20.63 16.78
N ARG A 187 13.86 -20.23 17.93
CA ARG A 187 14.31 -20.60 19.27
C ARG A 187 13.83 -22.05 19.43
N ASN A 188 14.78 -22.98 19.59
CA ASN A 188 14.44 -24.34 20.01
C ASN A 188 13.67 -24.31 21.33
#